data_AF-A0A932D7I4-F1
#
_entry.id   AF-A0A932D7I4-F1
#
_cell.length_a   1.000
_cell.length_b   1.000
_cell.length_c   1.000
_cell.angle_alpha   90.00
_cell.angle_beta   90.00
_cell.angle_gamma   90.00
#
_symmetry.space_group_name_H-M   'P 1'
#
loop_
_entity.id
_entity.type
_entity.pdbx_description
1 polymer ?
#
loop_
_entity_poly.entity_id
_entity_poly.type
_entity_poly.pdbx_seq_one_letter_code
_entity_poly.pdbx_strand_id
1 'polypeptide(L)'
;MTAPRSHLKDLDYSVVQQCMHCGLCLPTCPTYDATKIERNSPRGRISLMRAIADGRLAATRAFADEMYFCLGCLACMTACPAGVNYAELFEHARAEAEQSGVLSSPKRSLIRGFTVRWLFMDLRRLRLLGRLLRVWQSLGLQTLVRGSGVLKLVPKRLRELEAMTPPMQSKFSAQLIPPLTPAVGEKKYRVAMLIGCAQDLIFSDVNRDTVEVLARNGCEVFTPPEQHCCGSLHAHNGEWELAQQLARRNLDQFPPDQFDAIITNAGGCGSHLKHYAKLLADDPAYRERAELWDRKVKDIHEWLVQIGVQPPTANGASPLTVTYHESCHLCHGQKITAQPRQLLGTIPNLRLIELPESSWCCGSAGIYNITQPEMADQLLDRKLKHIQATQAEVVATGNPGCLLQLINGARRTGLPLRVVHPVTLLAEAYRRGGASTK
;
A
#
# COMPACT_ATOMS: atom_id res chain seq x y z
N MET A 1 28.40 -20.45 -16.46
CA MET A 1 27.36 -19.86 -15.60
C MET A 1 27.95 -18.58 -15.02
N THR A 2 27.50 -17.41 -15.48
CA THR A 2 27.85 -16.13 -14.85
C THR A 2 27.38 -16.15 -13.40
N ALA A 3 28.22 -15.70 -12.47
CA ALA A 3 27.83 -15.58 -11.07
C ALA A 3 26.55 -14.71 -10.98
N PRO A 4 25.60 -15.05 -10.09
CA PRO A 4 24.41 -14.24 -9.92
C PRO A 4 24.80 -12.80 -9.55
N ARG A 5 24.20 -11.83 -10.26
CA ARG A 5 24.39 -10.38 -10.09
C ARG A 5 24.02 -9.99 -8.65
N SER A 6 24.89 -9.31 -7.91
CA SER A 6 24.64 -8.92 -6.52
C SER A 6 23.90 -7.59 -6.48
N HIS A 7 22.71 -7.58 -5.90
CA HIS A 7 21.85 -6.40 -5.87
C HIS A 7 22.48 -5.20 -5.15
N LEU A 8 23.32 -5.42 -4.13
CA LEU A 8 23.97 -4.32 -3.41
C LEU A 8 25.32 -3.91 -3.99
N LYS A 9 26.10 -4.86 -4.55
CA LYS A 9 27.39 -4.54 -5.17
C LYS A 9 27.23 -3.88 -6.54
N ASP A 10 26.20 -4.28 -7.28
CA ASP A 10 25.92 -3.77 -8.62
C ASP A 10 24.97 -2.55 -8.60
N LEU A 11 24.54 -2.11 -7.41
CA LEU A 11 23.81 -0.87 -7.23
C LEU A 11 24.72 0.32 -7.54
N ASP A 12 24.18 1.39 -8.13
CA ASP A 12 24.93 2.64 -8.27
C ASP A 12 25.45 3.07 -6.89
N TYR A 13 26.78 3.07 -6.76
CA TYR A 13 27.43 3.35 -5.50
C TYR A 13 26.95 4.68 -4.92
N SER A 14 26.66 5.67 -5.75
CA SER A 14 26.12 6.98 -5.34
C SER A 14 24.92 6.86 -4.37
N VAL A 15 24.05 5.86 -4.55
CA VAL A 15 22.87 5.62 -3.71
C VAL A 15 23.26 5.14 -2.30
N VAL A 16 24.32 4.33 -2.19
CA VAL A 16 24.76 3.69 -0.93
C VAL A 16 25.62 4.61 -0.07
N GLN A 17 26.37 5.54 -0.68
CA GLN A 17 27.27 6.48 0.02
C GLN A 17 26.60 7.80 0.45
N GLN A 18 25.35 8.09 0.05
CA GLN A 18 24.63 9.31 0.43
C GLN A 18 24.47 9.50 1.95
N CYS A 19 24.44 8.41 2.73
CA CYS A 19 24.26 8.49 4.17
C CYS A 19 25.52 9.00 4.88
N MET A 20 25.44 10.20 5.45
CA MET A 20 26.48 10.79 6.29
C MET A 20 26.37 10.45 7.80
N HIS A 21 25.50 9.50 8.17
CA HIS A 21 25.32 9.03 9.55
C HIS A 21 24.92 10.08 10.62
N CYS A 22 24.38 11.24 10.23
CA CYS A 22 24.04 12.34 11.15
C CYS A 22 22.97 12.02 12.21
N GLY A 23 22.11 11.01 11.99
CA GLY A 23 21.12 10.57 12.98
C GLY A 23 19.74 11.25 12.92
N LEU A 24 19.49 12.17 11.99
CA LEU A 24 18.17 12.82 11.83
C LEU A 24 17.04 11.83 11.49
N CYS A 25 17.37 10.67 10.94
CA CYS A 25 16.41 9.61 10.66
C CYS A 25 15.97 8.82 11.92
N LEU A 26 16.65 8.97 13.06
CA LEU A 26 16.40 8.16 14.26
C LEU A 26 15.03 8.44 14.89
N PRO A 27 14.62 9.70 15.15
CA PRO A 27 13.37 9.98 15.84
C PRO A 27 12.11 9.59 15.04
N THR A 28 12.24 9.45 13.73
CA THR A 28 11.12 9.09 12.84
C THR A 28 11.04 7.58 12.54
N CYS A 29 12.04 6.79 12.94
CA CYS A 29 12.08 5.37 12.63
C CYS A 29 11.33 4.55 13.69
N PRO A 30 10.22 3.85 13.33
CA PRO A 30 9.42 3.15 14.33
C PRO A 30 10.15 2.00 15.04
N THR A 31 11.00 1.26 14.32
CA THR A 31 11.74 0.13 14.90
C THR A 31 12.87 0.59 15.79
N TYR A 32 13.56 1.68 15.43
CA TYR A 32 14.54 2.28 16.34
C TYR A 32 13.85 2.90 17.55
N ASP A 33 12.71 3.58 17.38
CA ASP A 33 11.99 4.18 18.50
C ASP A 33 11.60 3.11 19.54
N ALA A 34 11.12 1.96 19.09
CA ALA A 34 10.71 0.87 19.97
C ALA A 34 11.88 0.11 20.62
N THR A 35 13.01 -0.05 19.93
CA THR A 35 14.12 -0.90 20.40
C THR A 35 15.28 -0.12 21.00
N LYS A 36 15.50 1.12 20.55
CA LYS A 36 16.69 1.95 20.78
C LYS A 36 18.02 1.30 20.35
N ILE A 37 17.97 0.24 19.53
CA ILE A 37 19.16 -0.47 19.04
C ILE A 37 19.57 0.13 17.69
N GLU A 38 20.82 0.58 17.57
CA GLU A 38 21.33 1.27 16.38
C GLU A 38 21.16 0.46 15.07
N ARG A 39 21.39 -0.85 15.08
CA ARG A 39 21.18 -1.69 13.88
C ARG A 39 19.73 -1.69 13.38
N ASN A 40 18.77 -1.42 14.28
CA ASN A 40 17.35 -1.29 13.96
C ASN A 40 16.98 0.10 13.43
N SER A 41 17.95 0.99 13.25
CA SER A 41 17.75 2.32 12.66
C SER A 41 17.95 2.33 11.14
N PRO A 42 17.51 3.39 10.43
CA PRO A 42 17.75 3.52 9.00
C PRO A 42 19.26 3.61 8.69
N ARG A 43 20.02 4.43 9.43
CA ARG A 43 21.47 4.58 9.21
C ARG A 43 22.25 3.32 9.61
N GLY A 44 21.81 2.59 10.63
CA GLY A 44 22.39 1.30 11.00
C GLY A 44 22.22 0.27 9.89
N ARG A 45 21.02 0.20 9.30
CA ARG A 45 20.75 -0.67 8.13
C ARG A 45 21.58 -0.27 6.90
N ILE A 46 21.68 1.02 6.61
CA ILE A 46 22.53 1.51 5.51
C ILE A 46 24.00 1.14 5.76
N SER A 47 24.49 1.20 7.01
CA SER A 47 25.84 0.74 7.34
C SER A 47 26.07 -0.72 6.96
N LEU A 48 25.08 -1.59 7.22
CA LEU A 48 25.15 -3.01 6.87
C LEU A 48 25.11 -3.20 5.35
N MET A 49 24.20 -2.49 4.67
CA MET A 49 24.10 -2.51 3.20
C MET A 49 25.43 -2.09 2.55
N ARG A 50 26.02 -0.98 3.02
CA ARG A 50 27.31 -0.47 2.54
C ARG A 50 28.45 -1.44 2.79
N ALA A 51 28.49 -2.08 3.95
CA ALA A 51 29.53 -3.07 4.23
C ALA A 51 29.47 -4.28 3.28
N ILE A 52 28.27 -4.68 2.83
CA ILE A 52 28.10 -5.72 1.80
C ILE A 52 28.49 -5.21 0.42
N ALA A 53 28.06 -3.99 0.05
CA ALA A 53 28.42 -3.35 -1.21
C ALA A 53 29.94 -3.16 -1.36
N ASP A 54 30.62 -2.75 -0.28
CA ASP A 54 32.08 -2.59 -0.21
C ASP A 54 32.84 -3.94 -0.14
N GLY A 55 32.14 -5.08 -0.13
CA GLY A 55 32.74 -6.41 -0.04
C GLY A 55 33.36 -6.75 1.33
N ARG A 56 33.12 -5.93 2.37
CA ARG A 56 33.63 -6.17 3.74
C ARG A 56 32.81 -7.20 4.51
N LEU A 57 31.52 -7.35 4.15
CA LEU A 57 30.62 -8.35 4.72
C LEU A 57 29.96 -9.18 3.61
N ALA A 58 29.71 -10.45 3.90
CA ALA A 58 28.78 -11.25 3.11
C ALA A 58 27.34 -11.03 3.62
N ALA A 59 26.35 -11.26 2.77
CA ALA A 59 24.97 -11.39 3.23
C ALA A 59 24.87 -12.56 4.22
N THR A 60 24.29 -12.31 5.39
CA THR A 60 24.11 -13.31 6.46
C THR A 60 22.65 -13.38 6.88
N ARG A 61 22.30 -14.42 7.64
CA ARG A 61 20.98 -14.53 8.27
C ARG A 61 20.64 -13.32 9.13
N ALA A 62 21.60 -12.82 9.91
CA ALA A 62 21.41 -11.65 10.76
C ALA A 62 21.15 -10.36 9.96
N PHE A 63 21.87 -10.17 8.84
CA PHE A 63 21.58 -9.07 7.91
C PHE A 63 20.15 -9.17 7.36
N ALA A 64 19.78 -10.36 6.89
CA ALA A 64 18.47 -10.60 6.33
C ALA A 64 17.34 -10.35 7.35
N ASP A 65 17.47 -10.90 8.57
CA ASP A 65 16.49 -10.67 9.64
C ASP A 65 16.34 -9.17 9.95
N GLU A 66 17.43 -8.38 9.91
CA GLU A 66 17.38 -6.92 10.08
C GLU A 66 16.67 -6.19 8.94
N MET A 67 16.88 -6.61 7.68
CA MET A 67 16.19 -6.03 6.53
C MET A 67 14.68 -6.34 6.56
N TYR A 68 14.30 -7.51 7.08
CA TYR A 68 12.88 -7.89 7.27
C TYR A 68 12.26 -7.33 8.55
N PHE A 69 13.06 -6.90 9.52
CA PHE A 69 12.57 -6.12 10.67
C PHE A 69 12.22 -4.68 10.28
N CYS A 70 12.78 -4.14 9.20
CA CYS A 70 12.35 -2.85 8.66
C CYS A 70 10.90 -2.89 8.15
N LEU A 71 10.07 -1.92 8.54
CA LEU A 71 8.71 -1.79 7.97
C LEU A 71 8.72 -1.31 6.50
N GLY A 72 9.78 -0.64 6.07
CA GLY A 72 9.80 0.04 4.77
C GLY A 72 8.82 1.21 4.69
N CYS A 73 8.54 1.92 5.80
CA CYS A 73 7.61 3.06 5.82
C CYS A 73 8.17 4.34 5.15
N LEU A 74 9.48 4.36 4.87
CA LEU A 74 10.18 5.46 4.18
C LEU A 74 10.19 6.82 4.91
N ALA A 75 9.74 6.89 6.16
CA ALA A 75 9.79 8.12 6.95
C ALA A 75 11.21 8.70 7.07
N CYS A 76 12.21 7.82 7.09
CA CYS A 76 13.62 8.18 7.04
C CYS A 76 14.04 8.95 5.78
N MET A 77 13.37 8.75 4.64
CA MET A 77 13.65 9.50 3.40
C MET A 77 13.22 10.95 3.55
N THR A 78 12.02 11.18 4.09
CA THR A 78 11.52 12.54 4.34
C THR A 78 12.36 13.28 5.38
N ALA A 79 12.85 12.59 6.40
CA ALA A 79 13.70 13.20 7.43
C ALA A 79 15.16 13.41 7.00
N CYS A 80 15.60 12.85 5.86
CA CYS A 80 17.00 12.88 5.46
C CYS A 80 17.34 14.14 4.67
N PRO A 81 18.20 15.05 5.17
CA PRO A 81 18.60 16.24 4.42
C PRO A 81 19.50 15.91 3.22
N ALA A 82 20.20 14.77 3.25
CA ALA A 82 21.04 14.31 2.16
C ALA A 82 20.24 13.66 1.01
N GLY A 83 18.92 13.49 1.16
CA GLY A 83 18.08 12.93 0.11
C GLY A 83 18.29 11.44 -0.16
N VAL A 84 18.71 10.66 0.85
CA VAL A 84 18.95 9.21 0.71
C VAL A 84 17.72 8.50 0.13
N ASN A 85 17.91 7.79 -1.00
CA ASN A 85 16.85 6.97 -1.59
C ASN A 85 16.70 5.62 -0.87
N TYR A 86 16.12 5.66 0.33
CA TYR A 86 15.97 4.45 1.15
C TYR A 86 15.05 3.40 0.53
N ALA A 87 14.07 3.79 -0.29
CA ALA A 87 13.16 2.84 -0.95
C ALA A 87 13.93 1.86 -1.83
N GLU A 88 14.83 2.38 -2.66
CA GLU A 88 15.72 1.59 -3.50
C GLU A 88 16.68 0.73 -2.68
N LEU A 89 17.36 1.32 -1.68
CA LEU A 89 18.27 0.58 -0.81
C LEU A 89 17.57 -0.61 -0.12
N PHE A 90 16.35 -0.39 0.35
CA PHE A 90 15.53 -1.38 1.01
C PHE A 90 15.15 -2.54 0.09
N GLU A 91 14.70 -2.26 -1.14
CA GLU A 91 14.32 -3.30 -2.11
C GLU A 91 15.55 -4.12 -2.53
N HIS A 92 16.67 -3.46 -2.86
CA HIS A 92 17.93 -4.12 -3.22
C HIS A 92 18.48 -4.97 -2.07
N ALA A 93 18.42 -4.47 -0.83
CA ALA A 93 18.90 -5.23 0.33
C ALA A 93 18.06 -6.49 0.60
N ARG A 94 16.74 -6.43 0.41
CA ARG A 94 15.88 -7.62 0.52
C ARG A 94 16.09 -8.59 -0.63
N ALA A 95 16.30 -8.09 -1.85
CA ALA A 95 16.64 -8.94 -2.99
C ALA A 95 17.98 -9.68 -2.78
N GLU A 96 19.02 -8.99 -2.31
CA GLU A 96 20.31 -9.59 -1.91
C GLU A 96 20.12 -10.68 -0.83
N ALA A 97 19.28 -10.43 0.18
CA ALA A 97 18.98 -11.39 1.23
C ALA A 97 18.26 -12.66 0.73
N GLU A 98 17.36 -12.53 -0.26
CA GLU A 98 16.68 -13.69 -0.86
C GLU A 98 17.60 -14.45 -1.82
N GLN A 99 18.34 -13.74 -2.66
CA GLN A 99 19.22 -14.32 -3.67
C GLN A 99 20.41 -15.07 -3.06
N SER A 100 20.97 -14.56 -1.97
CA SER A 100 22.06 -15.23 -1.23
C SER A 100 21.63 -16.55 -0.57
N GLY A 101 20.33 -16.84 -0.49
CA GLY A 101 19.80 -18.09 0.06
C GLY A 101 19.92 -18.19 1.58
N VAL A 102 20.36 -17.15 2.29
CA VAL A 102 20.58 -17.17 3.75
C VAL A 102 19.29 -17.33 4.57
N LEU A 103 18.14 -17.04 3.97
CA LEU A 103 16.80 -17.27 4.54
C LEU A 103 16.19 -18.61 4.10
N SER A 104 16.87 -19.41 3.27
CA SER A 104 16.29 -20.61 2.68
C SER A 104 15.98 -21.66 3.75
N SER A 105 14.78 -22.21 3.69
CA SER A 105 14.39 -23.40 4.46
C SER A 105 13.26 -24.10 3.70
N PRO A 106 13.15 -25.44 3.75
CA PRO A 106 12.14 -26.16 2.97
C PRO A 106 10.72 -25.62 3.18
N LYS A 107 10.35 -25.37 4.45
CA LYS A 107 9.05 -24.80 4.82
C LYS A 107 8.84 -23.40 4.23
N ARG A 108 9.83 -22.50 4.35
CA ARG A 108 9.70 -21.13 3.85
C ARG A 108 9.66 -21.10 2.33
N SER A 109 10.50 -21.86 1.66
CA SER A 109 10.54 -21.96 0.20
C SER A 109 9.21 -22.49 -0.35
N LEU A 110 8.59 -23.47 0.30
CA LEU A 110 7.27 -23.98 -0.08
C LEU A 110 6.18 -22.93 0.13
N ILE A 111 6.15 -22.27 1.28
CA ILE A 111 5.17 -21.21 1.57
C ILE A 111 5.32 -20.06 0.57
N ARG A 112 6.53 -19.53 0.36
CA ARG A 112 6.80 -18.44 -0.60
C ARG A 112 6.49 -18.85 -2.03
N GLY A 113 6.85 -20.07 -2.42
CA GLY A 113 6.54 -20.62 -3.74
C GLY A 113 5.03 -20.65 -4.00
N PHE A 114 4.24 -21.12 -3.04
CA PHE A 114 2.78 -21.15 -3.16
C PHE A 114 2.16 -19.74 -3.08
N THR A 115 2.59 -18.92 -2.13
CA THR A 115 1.99 -17.60 -1.87
C THR A 115 2.48 -16.53 -2.84
N VAL A 116 3.72 -16.08 -2.69
CA VAL A 116 4.27 -14.97 -3.46
C VAL A 116 4.44 -15.36 -4.93
N ARG A 117 5.04 -16.51 -5.24
CA ARG A 117 5.38 -16.87 -6.62
C ARG A 117 4.20 -17.43 -7.44
N TRP A 118 3.14 -17.90 -6.79
CA TRP A 118 1.98 -18.50 -7.48
C TRP A 118 0.67 -17.79 -7.19
N LEU A 119 0.25 -17.67 -5.94
CA LEU A 119 -1.05 -17.09 -5.58
C LEU A 119 -1.14 -15.59 -5.91
N PHE A 120 -0.15 -14.80 -5.46
CA PHE A 120 -0.16 -13.33 -5.63
C PHE A 120 0.23 -12.84 -7.03
N MET A 121 0.61 -13.75 -7.93
CA MET A 121 0.92 -13.45 -9.34
C MET A 121 -0.32 -13.40 -10.25
N ASP A 122 -1.47 -13.93 -9.80
CA ASP A 122 -2.70 -14.01 -10.62
C ASP A 122 -3.95 -13.62 -9.81
N LEU A 123 -4.60 -12.52 -10.23
CA LEU A 123 -5.80 -12.01 -9.58
C LEU A 123 -6.97 -13.01 -9.62
N ARG A 124 -7.05 -13.89 -10.63
CA ARG A 124 -8.13 -14.90 -10.73
C ARG A 124 -8.04 -15.91 -9.60
N ARG A 125 -6.82 -16.32 -9.22
CA ARG A 125 -6.57 -17.21 -8.08
C ARG A 125 -6.95 -16.54 -6.76
N LEU A 126 -6.59 -15.27 -6.61
CA LEU A 126 -6.97 -14.46 -5.46
C LEU A 126 -8.49 -14.27 -5.34
N ARG A 127 -9.18 -14.01 -6.46
CA ARG A 127 -10.65 -13.93 -6.49
C ARG A 127 -11.30 -15.27 -6.15
N LEU A 128 -10.75 -16.38 -6.62
CA LEU A 128 -11.25 -17.71 -6.24
C LEU A 128 -11.11 -17.94 -4.73
N LEU A 129 -9.93 -17.66 -4.16
CA LEU A 129 -9.71 -17.73 -2.72
C LEU A 129 -10.66 -16.81 -1.95
N GLY A 130 -10.83 -15.57 -2.39
CA GLY A 130 -11.77 -14.61 -1.80
C GLY A 130 -13.22 -15.11 -1.82
N ARG A 131 -13.66 -15.77 -2.91
CA ARG A 131 -15.00 -16.39 -2.99
C ARG A 131 -15.15 -17.54 -2.00
N LEU A 132 -14.14 -18.40 -1.87
CA LEU A 132 -14.15 -19.50 -0.91
C LEU A 132 -14.21 -18.98 0.54
N LEU A 133 -13.37 -17.99 0.86
CA LEU A 133 -13.39 -17.32 2.16
C LEU A 133 -14.73 -16.64 2.44
N ARG A 134 -15.35 -16.01 1.42
CA ARG A 134 -16.69 -15.44 1.54
C ARG A 134 -17.74 -16.49 1.84
N VAL A 135 -17.72 -17.64 1.15
CA VAL A 135 -18.65 -18.76 1.42
C VAL A 135 -18.46 -19.26 2.85
N TRP A 136 -17.21 -19.44 3.27
CA TRP A 136 -16.86 -19.80 4.64
C TRP A 136 -17.40 -18.81 5.68
N GLN A 137 -17.29 -17.50 5.41
CA GLN A 137 -17.81 -16.43 6.25
C GLN A 137 -19.34 -16.39 6.27
N SER A 138 -20.00 -16.52 5.11
CA SER A 138 -21.46 -16.46 4.99
C SER A 138 -22.17 -17.66 5.61
N LEU A 139 -21.52 -18.83 5.63
CA LEU A 139 -22.04 -20.03 6.30
C LEU A 139 -21.88 -19.96 7.83
N GLY A 140 -21.29 -18.90 8.37
CA GLY A 140 -21.06 -18.76 9.81
C GLY A 140 -19.99 -19.71 10.36
N LEU A 141 -19.29 -20.47 9.51
CA LEU A 141 -18.24 -21.42 9.92
C LEU A 141 -17.12 -20.71 10.67
N GLN A 142 -16.78 -19.48 10.28
CA GLN A 142 -15.83 -18.66 11.01
C GLN A 142 -16.28 -18.39 12.45
N THR A 143 -17.54 -18.01 12.64
CA THR A 143 -18.12 -17.75 13.97
C THR A 143 -18.15 -19.03 14.81
N LEU A 144 -18.49 -20.16 14.21
CA LEU A 144 -18.48 -21.48 14.86
C LEU A 144 -17.06 -21.89 15.29
N VAL A 145 -16.06 -21.71 14.43
CA VAL A 145 -14.66 -22.01 14.75
C VAL A 145 -14.13 -21.09 15.85
N ARG A 146 -14.49 -19.80 15.83
CA ARG A 146 -14.12 -18.84 16.88
C ARG A 146 -14.82 -19.13 18.22
N GLY A 147 -16.08 -19.56 18.19
CA GLY A 147 -16.88 -19.86 19.38
C GLY A 147 -16.64 -21.24 19.99
N SER A 148 -16.26 -22.24 19.20
CA SER A 148 -16.09 -23.63 19.67
C SER A 148 -14.85 -23.86 20.53
N GLY A 149 -13.94 -22.88 20.61
CA GLY A 149 -12.67 -23.03 21.33
C GLY A 149 -11.63 -23.90 20.61
N VAL A 150 -11.94 -24.46 19.43
CA VAL A 150 -11.01 -25.31 18.66
C VAL A 150 -9.72 -24.56 18.29
N LEU A 151 -9.79 -23.24 18.11
CA LEU A 151 -8.62 -22.40 17.85
C LEU A 151 -7.60 -22.37 19.00
N LYS A 152 -7.96 -22.82 20.21
CA LYS A 152 -7.00 -22.99 21.32
C LYS A 152 -6.06 -24.17 21.08
N LEU A 153 -6.49 -25.16 20.28
CA LEU A 153 -5.74 -26.38 19.97
C LEU A 153 -4.80 -26.22 18.77
N VAL A 154 -4.97 -25.16 17.97
CA VAL A 154 -4.09 -24.88 16.82
C VAL A 154 -2.87 -24.03 17.24
N PRO A 155 -1.73 -24.14 16.52
CA PRO A 155 -0.56 -23.31 16.77
C PRO A 155 -0.88 -21.81 16.85
N LYS A 156 -0.18 -21.09 17.75
CA LYS A 156 -0.36 -19.63 17.98
C LYS A 156 -0.45 -18.83 16.68
N ARG A 157 0.49 -19.07 15.74
CA ARG A 157 0.52 -18.40 14.43
C ARG A 157 -0.73 -18.61 13.57
N LEU A 158 -1.34 -19.80 13.58
CA LEU A 158 -2.55 -20.05 12.79
C LEU A 158 -3.76 -19.32 13.35
N ARG A 159 -3.85 -19.26 14.69
CA ARG A 159 -4.88 -18.48 15.39
C ARG A 159 -4.73 -16.97 15.13
N GLU A 160 -3.50 -16.46 15.11
CA GLU A 160 -3.22 -15.06 14.76
C GLU A 160 -3.60 -14.75 13.30
N LEU A 161 -3.25 -15.64 12.37
CA LEU A 161 -3.65 -15.52 10.96
C LEU A 161 -5.17 -15.55 10.77
N GLU A 162 -5.87 -16.44 11.48
CA GLU A 162 -7.33 -16.50 11.46
C GLU A 162 -7.95 -15.18 11.97
N ALA A 163 -7.44 -14.65 13.07
CA ALA A 163 -7.91 -13.38 13.64
C ALA A 163 -7.71 -12.20 12.68
N MET A 164 -6.64 -12.23 11.87
CA MET A 164 -6.33 -11.24 10.84
C MET A 164 -7.11 -11.43 9.52
N THR A 165 -7.91 -12.48 9.38
CA THR A 165 -8.64 -12.76 8.13
C THR A 165 -9.65 -11.65 7.85
N PRO A 166 -9.52 -10.92 6.73
CA PRO A 166 -10.40 -9.80 6.42
C PRO A 166 -11.81 -10.28 6.06
N PRO A 167 -12.84 -9.45 6.32
CA PRO A 167 -14.16 -9.68 5.71
C PRO A 167 -14.05 -9.54 4.19
N MET A 168 -14.49 -10.54 3.44
CA MET A 168 -14.47 -10.51 1.98
C MET A 168 -15.67 -9.75 1.44
N GLN A 169 -15.45 -8.93 0.40
CA GLN A 169 -16.54 -8.22 -0.26
C GLN A 169 -17.51 -9.19 -0.95
N SER A 170 -18.79 -8.81 -0.96
CA SER A 170 -19.82 -9.61 -1.63
C SER A 170 -19.68 -9.60 -3.15
N LYS A 171 -19.18 -8.50 -3.70
CA LYS A 171 -18.90 -8.31 -5.13
C LYS A 171 -17.48 -7.76 -5.31
N PHE A 172 -16.77 -8.25 -6.31
CA PHE A 172 -15.45 -7.69 -6.69
C PHE A 172 -15.62 -6.59 -7.74
N SER A 173 -14.56 -5.83 -8.03
CA SER A 173 -14.61 -4.62 -8.87
C SER A 173 -15.15 -4.94 -10.27
N ALA A 174 -14.78 -6.07 -10.87
CA ALA A 174 -15.29 -6.50 -12.18
C ALA A 174 -16.82 -6.73 -12.22
N GLN A 175 -17.47 -6.86 -11.07
CA GLN A 175 -18.94 -6.98 -10.95
C GLN A 175 -19.61 -5.65 -10.56
N LEU A 176 -18.83 -4.64 -10.18
CA LEU A 176 -19.31 -3.33 -9.73
C LEU A 176 -19.04 -2.23 -10.75
N ILE A 177 -18.07 -2.44 -11.65
CA ILE A 177 -17.52 -1.42 -12.55
C ILE A 177 -17.50 -2.00 -13.96
N PRO A 178 -18.10 -1.33 -14.96
CA PRO A 178 -18.01 -1.75 -16.34
C PRO A 178 -16.58 -1.51 -16.92
N PRO A 179 -16.17 -2.24 -17.97
CA PRO A 179 -14.83 -2.09 -18.57
C PRO A 179 -14.51 -0.66 -19.03
N LEU A 180 -15.53 0.10 -19.44
CA LEU A 180 -15.43 1.51 -19.78
C LEU A 180 -16.57 2.25 -19.09
N THR A 181 -16.25 3.25 -18.27
CA THR A 181 -17.23 4.15 -17.68
C THR A 181 -17.14 5.50 -18.38
N PRO A 182 -18.22 5.99 -19.02
CA PRO A 182 -18.20 7.30 -19.68
C PRO A 182 -18.06 8.42 -18.65
N ALA A 183 -17.49 9.54 -19.08
CA ALA A 183 -17.51 10.78 -18.30
C ALA A 183 -18.96 11.23 -18.07
N VAL A 184 -19.22 11.82 -16.91
CA VAL A 184 -20.47 12.53 -16.63
C VAL A 184 -20.30 13.98 -17.10
N GLY A 185 -21.16 14.42 -18.01
CA GLY A 185 -21.04 15.73 -18.66
C GLY A 185 -19.99 15.71 -19.78
N GLU A 186 -19.22 16.79 -19.90
CA GLU A 186 -18.16 16.90 -20.90
C GLU A 186 -17.00 15.95 -20.59
N LYS A 187 -16.58 15.16 -21.59
CA LYS A 187 -15.36 14.34 -21.52
C LYS A 187 -14.14 15.25 -21.63
N LYS A 188 -13.44 15.45 -20.51
CA LYS A 188 -12.22 16.26 -20.43
C LYS A 188 -10.95 15.42 -20.45
N TYR A 189 -11.01 14.21 -19.89
CA TYR A 189 -9.85 13.33 -19.76
C TYR A 189 -10.22 11.87 -20.05
N ARG A 190 -9.25 11.09 -20.48
CA ARG A 190 -9.32 9.62 -20.58
C ARG A 190 -8.27 9.01 -19.66
N VAL A 191 -8.72 8.25 -18.65
CA VAL A 191 -7.84 7.68 -17.63
C VAL A 191 -8.00 6.17 -17.53
N ALA A 192 -6.92 5.48 -17.17
CA ALA A 192 -6.97 4.07 -16.77
C ALA A 192 -7.07 3.96 -15.24
N MET A 193 -7.80 2.97 -14.73
CA MET A 193 -7.94 2.74 -13.28
C MET A 193 -7.35 1.37 -12.90
N LEU A 194 -6.34 1.39 -12.03
CA LEU A 194 -5.76 0.19 -11.43
C LEU A 194 -6.56 -0.21 -10.19
N ILE A 195 -7.19 -1.39 -10.23
CA ILE A 195 -8.08 -1.83 -9.14
C ILE A 195 -7.33 -2.39 -7.94
N GLY A 196 -6.08 -2.82 -8.09
CA GLY A 196 -5.26 -3.42 -7.04
C GLY A 196 -5.77 -4.79 -6.54
N CYS A 197 -4.88 -5.64 -6.04
CA CYS A 197 -5.27 -6.99 -5.60
C CYS A 197 -6.03 -7.01 -4.27
N ALA A 198 -5.45 -6.44 -3.20
CA ALA A 198 -6.08 -6.40 -1.89
C ALA A 198 -7.32 -5.49 -1.86
N GLN A 199 -7.25 -4.37 -2.59
CA GLN A 199 -8.34 -3.43 -2.75
C GLN A 199 -9.54 -4.09 -3.44
N ASP A 200 -9.34 -4.85 -4.53
CA ASP A 200 -10.42 -5.60 -5.20
C ASP A 200 -11.12 -6.65 -4.32
N LEU A 201 -10.38 -7.32 -3.44
CA LEU A 201 -10.94 -8.37 -2.59
C LEU A 201 -11.68 -7.84 -1.35
N ILE A 202 -11.16 -6.79 -0.73
CA ILE A 202 -11.57 -6.34 0.61
C ILE A 202 -12.33 -5.01 0.55
N PHE A 203 -12.06 -4.19 -0.45
CA PHE A 203 -12.52 -2.80 -0.55
C PHE A 203 -12.89 -2.44 -2.00
N SER A 204 -13.58 -3.34 -2.70
CA SER A 204 -14.03 -3.16 -4.09
C SER A 204 -15.02 -2.00 -4.25
N ASP A 205 -15.70 -1.66 -3.16
CA ASP A 205 -16.54 -0.48 -3.02
C ASP A 205 -15.74 0.82 -3.19
N VAL A 206 -14.53 0.91 -2.64
CA VAL A 206 -13.63 2.06 -2.85
C VAL A 206 -13.23 2.19 -4.31
N ASN A 207 -13.02 1.07 -5.03
CA ASN A 207 -12.74 1.12 -6.47
C ASN A 207 -13.93 1.67 -7.25
N ARG A 208 -15.15 1.20 -6.95
CA ARG A 208 -16.38 1.74 -7.55
C ARG A 208 -16.54 3.23 -7.24
N ASP A 209 -16.33 3.63 -5.99
CA ASP A 209 -16.39 5.03 -5.55
C ASP A 209 -15.34 5.89 -6.29
N THR A 210 -14.15 5.35 -6.52
CA THR A 210 -13.10 6.04 -7.28
C THR A 210 -13.52 6.27 -8.73
N VAL A 211 -14.06 5.25 -9.39
CA VAL A 211 -14.53 5.39 -10.78
C VAL A 211 -15.71 6.36 -10.88
N GLU A 212 -16.64 6.33 -9.92
CA GLU A 212 -17.74 7.30 -9.86
C GLU A 212 -17.23 8.73 -9.70
N VAL A 213 -16.28 8.95 -8.78
CA VAL A 213 -15.68 10.28 -8.55
C VAL A 213 -14.94 10.77 -9.79
N LEU A 214 -14.15 9.91 -10.44
CA LEU A 214 -13.45 10.25 -11.69
C LEU A 214 -14.45 10.61 -12.80
N ALA A 215 -15.49 9.79 -13.01
CA ALA A 215 -16.50 10.01 -14.03
C ALA A 215 -17.24 11.34 -13.82
N ARG A 216 -17.63 11.64 -12.57
CA ARG A 216 -18.24 12.94 -12.19
C ARG A 216 -17.34 14.14 -12.47
N ASN A 217 -16.02 13.94 -12.49
CA ASN A 217 -15.02 14.99 -12.75
C ASN A 217 -14.51 14.96 -14.21
N GLY A 218 -15.36 14.54 -15.15
CA GLY A 218 -15.08 14.63 -16.59
C GLY A 218 -14.11 13.59 -17.13
N CYS A 219 -13.82 12.52 -16.37
CA CYS A 219 -12.95 11.44 -16.84
C CYS A 219 -13.77 10.30 -17.48
N GLU A 220 -13.43 9.92 -18.71
CA GLU A 220 -13.75 8.59 -19.22
C GLU A 220 -12.77 7.59 -18.60
N VAL A 221 -13.28 6.55 -17.94
CA VAL A 221 -12.48 5.65 -17.11
C VAL A 221 -12.44 4.24 -17.70
N PHE A 222 -11.25 3.83 -18.14
CA PHE A 222 -10.97 2.48 -18.59
C PHE A 222 -10.57 1.58 -17.41
N THR A 223 -11.37 0.55 -17.13
CA THR A 223 -11.18 -0.38 -16.00
C THR A 223 -11.37 -1.82 -16.47
N PRO A 224 -10.40 -2.45 -17.15
CA PRO A 224 -10.56 -3.80 -17.65
C PRO A 224 -10.83 -4.78 -16.49
N PRO A 225 -11.71 -5.79 -16.69
CA PRO A 225 -12.19 -6.65 -15.60
C PRO A 225 -11.10 -7.56 -15.03
N GLU A 226 -10.14 -7.96 -15.86
CA GLU A 226 -8.94 -8.69 -15.45
C GLU A 226 -7.76 -7.73 -15.40
N GLN A 227 -7.00 -7.73 -14.30
CA GLN A 227 -5.81 -6.90 -14.12
C GLN A 227 -4.68 -7.67 -13.46
N HIS A 228 -3.46 -7.21 -13.65
CA HIS A 228 -2.28 -7.76 -13.00
C HIS A 228 -1.99 -7.08 -11.65
N CYS A 229 -1.21 -7.75 -10.81
CA CYS A 229 -0.72 -7.16 -9.56
C CYS A 229 0.24 -6.00 -9.87
N CYS A 230 0.26 -4.98 -9.02
CA CYS A 230 1.16 -3.84 -9.15
C CYS A 230 2.65 -4.20 -8.96
N GLY A 231 2.96 -5.35 -8.36
CA GLY A 231 4.34 -5.79 -8.10
C GLY A 231 4.92 -5.37 -6.74
N SER A 232 4.29 -4.44 -6.02
CA SER A 232 4.85 -3.89 -4.77
C SER A 232 5.11 -4.95 -3.70
N LEU A 233 4.19 -5.91 -3.53
CA LEU A 233 4.39 -7.03 -2.60
C LEU A 233 5.64 -7.86 -2.95
N HIS A 234 5.95 -8.02 -4.23
CA HIS A 234 7.07 -8.81 -4.72
C HIS A 234 8.38 -8.05 -4.50
N ALA A 235 8.45 -6.81 -4.98
CA ALA A 235 9.63 -5.95 -4.84
C ALA A 235 10.01 -5.73 -3.37
N HIS A 236 9.03 -5.35 -2.53
CA HIS A 236 9.26 -5.13 -1.11
C HIS A 236 9.63 -6.41 -0.34
N ASN A 237 9.51 -7.61 -0.93
CA ASN A 237 9.87 -8.87 -0.28
C ASN A 237 10.98 -9.63 -1.02
N GLY A 238 11.78 -8.92 -1.83
CA GLY A 238 12.99 -9.45 -2.46
C GLY A 238 12.75 -10.33 -3.69
N GLU A 239 11.54 -10.33 -4.27
CA GLU A 239 11.26 -11.02 -5.54
C GLU A 239 11.37 -10.01 -6.70
N TRP A 240 12.59 -9.58 -7.00
CA TRP A 240 12.89 -8.52 -7.96
C TRP A 240 12.44 -8.86 -9.38
N GLU A 241 12.77 -10.06 -9.87
CA GLU A 241 12.45 -10.51 -11.22
C GLU A 241 10.93 -10.65 -11.44
N LEU A 242 10.21 -11.11 -10.41
CA LEU A 242 8.75 -11.18 -10.45
C LEU A 242 8.12 -9.79 -10.48
N ALA A 243 8.69 -8.82 -9.74
CA ALA A 243 8.27 -7.43 -9.82
C ALA A 243 8.48 -6.87 -11.24
N GLN A 244 9.64 -7.09 -11.86
CA GLN A 244 9.88 -6.69 -13.25
C GLN A 244 8.90 -7.37 -14.23
N GLN A 245 8.59 -8.65 -14.03
CA GLN A 245 7.61 -9.36 -14.85
C GLN A 245 6.20 -8.74 -14.73
N LEU A 246 5.78 -8.37 -13.52
CA LEU A 246 4.50 -7.70 -13.30
C LEU A 246 4.48 -6.29 -13.89
N ALA A 247 5.58 -5.54 -13.79
CA ALA A 247 5.71 -4.23 -14.40
C ALA A 247 5.55 -4.27 -15.92
N ARG A 248 6.21 -5.22 -16.61
CA ARG A 248 6.04 -5.46 -18.05
C ARG A 248 4.59 -5.74 -18.42
N ARG A 249 3.93 -6.63 -17.67
CA ARG A 249 2.50 -6.95 -17.88
C ARG A 249 1.57 -5.75 -17.68
N ASN A 250 1.86 -4.89 -16.69
CA ASN A 250 1.08 -3.67 -16.47
C ASN A 250 1.27 -2.67 -17.63
N LEU A 251 2.50 -2.49 -18.11
CA LEU A 251 2.79 -1.65 -19.28
C LEU A 251 2.07 -2.13 -20.53
N ASP A 252 1.99 -3.44 -20.74
CA ASP A 252 1.28 -4.05 -21.89
C ASP A 252 -0.24 -3.94 -21.77
N GLN A 253 -0.78 -4.07 -20.56
CA GLN A 253 -2.21 -3.95 -20.32
C GLN A 253 -2.70 -2.50 -20.36
N PHE A 254 -1.88 -1.56 -19.92
CA PHE A 254 -2.20 -0.13 -19.88
C PHE A 254 -1.12 0.67 -20.62
N PRO A 255 -1.14 0.70 -21.96
CA PRO A 255 -0.21 1.49 -22.75
C PRO A 255 -0.33 2.98 -22.35
N PRO A 256 0.72 3.59 -21.75
CA PRO A 256 0.59 4.87 -21.08
C PRO A 256 0.39 6.06 -22.02
N ASP A 257 0.68 5.88 -23.32
CA ASP A 257 0.42 6.84 -24.40
C ASP A 257 -1.07 7.01 -24.72
N GLN A 258 -1.92 6.04 -24.36
CA GLN A 258 -3.35 6.11 -24.63
C GLN A 258 -4.15 6.87 -23.58
N PHE A 259 -3.53 7.24 -22.45
CA PHE A 259 -4.23 7.80 -21.31
C PHE A 259 -3.63 9.14 -20.89
N ASP A 260 -4.46 10.05 -20.39
CA ASP A 260 -4.01 11.27 -19.74
C ASP A 260 -3.33 10.95 -18.41
N ALA A 261 -3.86 9.97 -17.68
CA ALA A 261 -3.30 9.44 -16.44
C ALA A 261 -3.68 7.97 -16.20
N ILE A 262 -2.85 7.28 -15.42
CA ILE A 262 -3.09 5.93 -14.90
C ILE A 262 -3.28 6.05 -13.40
N ILE A 263 -4.50 5.81 -12.94
CA ILE A 263 -4.93 6.12 -11.57
C ILE A 263 -4.76 4.92 -10.65
N THR A 264 -4.19 5.16 -9.47
CA THR A 264 -4.23 4.25 -8.34
C THR A 264 -4.85 4.92 -7.12
N ASN A 265 -5.59 4.16 -6.31
CA ASN A 265 -6.18 4.62 -5.05
C ASN A 265 -5.55 3.92 -3.83
N ALA A 266 -4.37 3.33 -4.01
CA ALA A 266 -3.68 2.57 -2.98
C ALA A 266 -2.26 3.10 -2.82
N GLY A 267 -2.01 3.84 -1.74
CA GLY A 267 -0.71 4.47 -1.48
C GLY A 267 0.48 3.52 -1.57
N GLY A 268 0.33 2.28 -1.08
CA GLY A 268 1.38 1.25 -1.14
C GLY A 268 1.60 0.65 -2.53
N CYS A 269 0.58 0.64 -3.40
CA CYS A 269 0.77 0.32 -4.81
C CYS A 269 1.44 1.49 -5.51
N GLY A 270 0.93 2.71 -5.33
CA GLY A 270 1.41 3.91 -6.01
C GLY A 270 2.89 4.23 -5.77
N SER A 271 3.40 4.01 -4.55
CA SER A 271 4.83 4.20 -4.27
C SER A 271 5.75 3.28 -5.05
N HIS A 272 5.28 2.13 -5.51
CA HIS A 272 6.05 1.22 -6.36
C HIS A 272 5.77 1.48 -7.86
N LEU A 273 4.50 1.74 -8.20
CA LEU A 273 4.05 1.99 -9.57
C LEU A 273 4.70 3.22 -10.22
N LYS A 274 5.14 4.21 -9.43
CA LYS A 274 5.80 5.43 -9.92
C LYS A 274 7.29 5.29 -10.20
N HIS A 275 7.85 4.07 -10.10
CA HIS A 275 9.27 3.81 -10.24
C HIS A 275 9.57 2.64 -11.18
N TYR A 276 8.72 2.41 -12.19
CA TYR A 276 8.93 1.36 -13.18
C TYR A 276 10.11 1.66 -14.10
N ALA A 277 10.40 2.93 -14.40
CA ALA A 277 11.56 3.30 -15.22
C ALA A 277 12.85 2.79 -14.60
N LYS A 278 12.95 2.86 -13.27
CA LYS A 278 14.08 2.35 -12.52
C LYS A 278 14.11 0.83 -12.47
N LEU A 279 12.99 0.21 -12.16
CA LEU A 279 12.85 -1.25 -12.08
C LEU A 279 13.19 -1.94 -13.41
N LEU A 280 12.87 -1.29 -14.53
CA LEU A 280 13.08 -1.77 -15.91
C LEU A 280 14.20 -1.01 -16.63
N ALA A 281 15.11 -0.35 -15.91
CA ALA A 281 16.18 0.45 -16.50
C ALA A 281 17.06 -0.36 -17.45
N ASP A 282 17.32 -1.63 -17.13
CA ASP A 282 18.14 -2.54 -17.95
C ASP A 282 17.35 -3.26 -19.07
N ASP A 283 16.06 -2.96 -19.24
CA ASP A 283 15.20 -3.58 -20.25
C ASP A 283 14.96 -2.64 -21.44
N PRO A 284 15.71 -2.78 -22.56
CA PRO A 284 15.59 -1.87 -23.69
C PRO A 284 14.22 -1.93 -24.38
N ALA A 285 13.46 -3.02 -24.24
CA ALA A 285 12.14 -3.14 -24.85
C ALA A 285 11.05 -2.36 -24.09
N TYR A 286 11.28 -2.10 -22.80
CA TYR A 286 10.29 -1.43 -21.92
C TYR A 286 10.76 -0.12 -21.32
N ARG A 287 12.06 0.22 -21.35
CA ARG A 287 12.63 1.43 -20.73
C ARG A 287 11.84 2.70 -21.04
N GLU A 288 11.66 3.03 -22.31
CA GLU A 288 10.96 4.26 -22.72
C GLU A 288 9.48 4.27 -22.29
N ARG A 289 8.80 3.12 -22.41
CA ARG A 289 7.41 2.96 -21.96
C ARG A 289 7.29 3.11 -20.45
N ALA A 290 8.27 2.61 -19.69
CA ALA A 290 8.33 2.71 -18.24
C ALA A 290 8.60 4.16 -17.78
N GLU A 291 9.42 4.92 -18.50
CA GLU A 291 9.59 6.36 -18.25
C GLU A 291 8.31 7.16 -18.50
N LEU A 292 7.58 6.84 -19.58
CA LEU A 292 6.28 7.47 -19.83
C LEU A 292 5.25 7.07 -18.77
N TRP A 293 5.24 5.81 -18.35
CA TRP A 293 4.41 5.30 -17.27
C TRP A 293 4.62 6.07 -15.97
N ASP A 294 5.87 6.26 -15.52
CA ASP A 294 6.16 6.96 -14.26
C ASP A 294 5.65 8.42 -14.27
N ARG A 295 5.58 9.06 -15.44
CA ARG A 295 4.97 10.40 -15.60
C ARG A 295 3.43 10.37 -15.55
N LYS A 296 2.84 9.30 -16.08
CA LYS A 296 1.38 9.12 -16.25
C LYS A 296 0.70 8.52 -15.03
N VAL A 297 1.40 7.74 -14.20
CA VAL A 297 0.82 7.20 -12.98
C VAL A 297 0.55 8.30 -11.98
N LYS A 298 -0.69 8.35 -11.51
CA LYS A 298 -1.13 9.28 -10.48
C LYS A 298 -1.89 8.56 -9.38
N ASP A 299 -1.64 8.96 -8.14
CA ASP A 299 -2.57 8.68 -7.05
C ASP A 299 -3.88 9.47 -7.27
N ILE A 300 -5.00 8.90 -6.85
CA ILE A 300 -6.31 9.52 -7.01
C ILE A 300 -6.37 10.92 -6.38
N HIS A 301 -5.72 11.13 -5.23
CA HIS A 301 -5.80 12.40 -4.52
C HIS A 301 -5.06 13.51 -5.28
N GLU A 302 -3.85 13.22 -5.77
CA GLU A 302 -3.10 14.21 -6.57
C GLU A 302 -3.78 14.48 -7.91
N TRP A 303 -4.35 13.47 -8.55
CA TRP A 303 -5.02 13.64 -9.83
C TRP A 303 -6.25 14.55 -9.72
N LEU A 304 -7.12 14.29 -8.73
CA LEU A 304 -8.33 15.10 -8.52
C LEU A 304 -8.01 16.56 -8.17
N VAL A 305 -6.95 16.80 -7.41
CA VAL A 305 -6.48 18.17 -7.16
C VAL A 305 -5.92 18.79 -8.44
N GLN A 306 -5.12 18.05 -9.21
CA GLN A 306 -4.49 18.53 -10.45
C GLN A 306 -5.53 18.96 -11.49
N ILE A 307 -6.61 18.20 -11.69
CA ILE A 307 -7.63 18.49 -12.69
C ILE A 307 -8.71 19.49 -12.23
N GLY A 308 -8.72 19.82 -10.93
CA GLY A 308 -9.78 20.61 -10.30
C GLY A 308 -11.04 19.78 -10.03
N VAL A 309 -11.22 19.36 -8.78
CA VAL A 309 -12.43 18.63 -8.36
C VAL A 309 -13.64 19.56 -8.32
N GLN A 310 -14.79 19.09 -8.81
CA GLN A 310 -16.07 19.76 -8.62
C GLN A 310 -16.49 19.61 -7.15
N PRO A 311 -16.65 20.68 -6.37
CA PRO A 311 -17.03 20.53 -4.96
C PRO A 311 -18.44 19.92 -4.85
N PRO A 312 -18.68 18.96 -3.94
CA PRO A 312 -20.02 18.46 -3.66
C PRO A 312 -20.94 19.58 -3.16
N THR A 313 -22.25 19.47 -3.42
CA THR A 313 -23.24 20.42 -2.90
C THR A 313 -23.55 20.16 -1.43
N ALA A 314 -23.95 21.21 -0.70
CA ALA A 314 -24.15 21.15 0.76
C ALA A 314 -25.48 20.51 1.20
N ASN A 315 -26.35 20.12 0.25
CA ASN A 315 -27.72 19.71 0.55
C ASN A 315 -27.76 18.43 1.41
N GLY A 316 -28.39 18.52 2.59
CA GLY A 316 -28.67 17.39 3.46
C GLY A 316 -27.45 16.78 4.18
N ALA A 317 -26.31 17.46 4.25
CA ALA A 317 -25.13 16.95 4.93
C ALA A 317 -25.17 17.24 6.45
N SER A 318 -25.32 16.20 7.27
CA SER A 318 -25.05 16.31 8.72
C SER A 318 -23.58 16.62 8.97
N PRO A 319 -23.24 17.36 10.05
CA PRO A 319 -21.85 17.56 10.46
C PRO A 319 -21.12 16.22 10.64
N LEU A 320 -19.91 16.12 10.10
CA LEU A 320 -19.07 14.92 10.20
C LEU A 320 -17.67 15.32 10.67
N THR A 321 -17.23 14.78 11.81
CA THR A 321 -15.87 14.98 12.31
C THR A 321 -14.96 13.86 11.83
N VAL A 322 -13.92 14.22 11.08
CA VAL A 322 -12.98 13.29 10.44
C VAL A 322 -11.56 13.59 10.91
N THR A 323 -10.77 12.57 11.17
CA THR A 323 -9.31 12.68 11.25
C THR A 323 -8.63 11.93 10.11
N TYR A 324 -7.40 12.30 9.77
CA TYR A 324 -6.71 11.74 8.61
C TYR A 324 -5.42 11.02 9.01
N HIS A 325 -5.33 9.73 8.70
CA HIS A 325 -4.10 8.96 8.78
C HIS A 325 -3.39 8.93 7.42
N GLU A 326 -2.22 9.55 7.39
CA GLU A 326 -1.34 9.53 6.23
C GLU A 326 -0.73 8.13 6.05
N SER A 327 -1.07 7.49 4.93
CA SER A 327 -0.37 6.27 4.55
C SER A 327 1.10 6.60 4.27
N CYS A 328 2.01 5.91 4.94
CA CYS A 328 3.45 6.17 4.86
C CYS A 328 4.00 6.13 3.41
N HIS A 329 3.52 5.21 2.57
CA HIS A 329 3.90 5.15 1.16
C HIS A 329 3.29 6.27 0.31
N LEU A 330 2.18 6.85 0.73
CA LEU A 330 1.60 8.02 0.08
C LEU A 330 2.37 9.30 0.44
N CYS A 331 2.61 9.55 1.73
CA CYS A 331 3.27 10.78 2.18
C CYS A 331 4.79 10.76 2.00
N HIS A 332 5.47 9.66 2.30
CA HIS A 332 6.94 9.59 2.20
C HIS A 332 7.41 9.08 0.84
N GLY A 333 6.77 8.04 0.32
CA GLY A 333 7.12 7.44 -0.97
C GLY A 333 6.71 8.31 -2.15
N GLN A 334 5.43 8.68 -2.21
CA GLN A 334 4.90 9.48 -3.31
C GLN A 334 4.96 11.00 -3.08
N LYS A 335 5.30 11.45 -1.86
CA LYS A 335 5.34 12.88 -1.48
C LYS A 335 3.98 13.58 -1.58
N ILE A 336 2.89 12.84 -1.34
CA ILE A 336 1.51 13.33 -1.38
C ILE A 336 1.00 13.48 0.05
N THR A 337 0.89 14.73 0.52
CA THR A 337 0.52 15.07 1.91
C THR A 337 -0.67 16.04 1.99
N ALA A 338 -0.68 17.06 1.14
CA ALA A 338 -1.68 18.12 1.15
C ALA A 338 -2.97 17.71 0.43
N GLN A 339 -2.87 16.97 -0.67
CA GLN A 339 -3.96 16.70 -1.59
C GLN A 339 -5.12 15.92 -0.95
N PRO A 340 -4.90 14.89 -0.13
CA PRO A 340 -5.99 14.24 0.61
C PRO A 340 -6.76 15.21 1.52
N ARG A 341 -6.05 16.14 2.20
CA ARG A 341 -6.67 17.14 3.08
C ARG A 341 -7.46 18.18 2.29
N GLN A 342 -6.91 18.66 1.18
CA GLN A 342 -7.59 19.59 0.28
C GLN A 342 -8.92 18.99 -0.20
N LEU A 343 -8.91 17.73 -0.66
CA LEU A 343 -10.12 17.04 -1.10
C LEU A 343 -11.13 16.84 0.03
N LEU A 344 -10.70 16.44 1.23
CA LEU A 344 -11.58 16.33 2.39
C LEU A 344 -12.20 17.70 2.74
N GLY A 345 -11.43 18.78 2.64
CA GLY A 345 -11.89 20.14 2.86
C GLY A 345 -12.90 20.66 1.83
N THR A 346 -13.05 20.01 0.67
CA THR A 346 -14.11 20.34 -0.29
C THR A 346 -15.48 19.80 0.10
N ILE A 347 -15.55 18.86 1.05
CA ILE A 347 -16.81 18.21 1.44
C ILE A 347 -17.56 19.13 2.43
N PRO A 348 -18.78 19.57 2.10
CA PRO A 348 -19.56 20.42 2.99
C PRO A 348 -19.84 19.75 4.34
N ASN A 349 -19.80 20.55 5.41
CA ASN A 349 -20.05 20.13 6.80
C ASN A 349 -19.08 19.04 7.33
N LEU A 350 -17.97 18.80 6.65
CA LEU A 350 -16.87 17.97 7.14
C LEU A 350 -15.89 18.84 7.95
N ARG A 351 -15.68 18.49 9.22
CA ARG A 351 -14.65 19.09 10.07
C ARG A 351 -13.45 18.14 10.13
N LEU A 352 -12.33 18.56 9.55
CA LEU A 352 -11.07 17.83 9.65
C LEU A 352 -10.33 18.21 10.94
N ILE A 353 -10.01 17.21 11.76
CA ILE A 353 -9.14 17.32 12.93
C ILE A 353 -7.82 16.63 12.61
N GLU A 354 -6.72 17.38 12.68
CA GLU A 354 -5.40 16.81 12.42
C GLU A 354 -5.05 15.71 13.43
N LEU A 355 -4.54 14.60 12.91
CA LEU A 355 -4.13 13.45 13.71
C LEU A 355 -2.71 13.70 14.23
N PRO A 356 -2.48 13.71 15.56
CA PRO A 356 -1.12 13.68 16.09
C PRO A 356 -0.34 12.51 15.51
N GLU A 357 0.87 12.79 15.03
CA GLU A 357 1.72 11.82 14.35
C GLU A 357 1.05 11.15 13.15
N SER A 358 0.25 11.89 12.37
CA SER A 358 -0.52 11.40 11.21
C SER A 358 0.25 10.42 10.32
N SER A 359 1.52 10.73 10.03
CA SER A 359 2.46 10.00 9.17
C SER A 359 3.15 8.80 9.83
N TRP A 360 3.02 8.63 11.15
CA TRP A 360 3.58 7.45 11.83
C TRP A 360 2.88 6.18 11.37
N CYS A 361 3.65 5.13 11.08
CA CYS A 361 3.15 3.90 10.50
C CYS A 361 2.10 3.22 11.41
N CYS A 362 1.02 2.71 10.83
CA CYS A 362 -0.02 1.97 11.56
C CYS A 362 0.35 0.51 11.89
N GLY A 363 1.52 0.04 11.44
CA GLY A 363 2.00 -1.34 11.66
C GLY A 363 1.64 -2.35 10.56
N SER A 364 0.84 -1.98 9.55
CA SER A 364 0.49 -2.89 8.45
C SER A 364 1.68 -3.25 7.56
N ALA A 365 2.32 -2.23 6.96
CA ALA A 365 3.52 -2.32 6.11
C ALA A 365 3.55 -3.56 5.18
N GLY A 366 2.48 -3.74 4.40
CA GLY A 366 2.32 -4.89 3.51
C GLY A 366 1.93 -6.14 4.28
N ILE A 367 2.91 -7.00 4.59
CA ILE A 367 2.72 -8.23 5.37
C ILE A 367 3.39 -8.16 6.75
N TYR A 368 3.83 -6.96 7.17
CA TYR A 368 4.61 -6.77 8.39
C TYR A 368 3.85 -7.23 9.63
N ASN A 369 2.55 -6.95 9.71
CA ASN A 369 1.68 -7.44 10.77
C ASN A 369 1.58 -8.98 10.88
N ILE A 370 1.87 -9.69 9.79
CA ILE A 370 1.94 -11.16 9.77
C ILE A 370 3.34 -11.66 10.16
N THR A 371 4.39 -10.96 9.71
CA THR A 371 5.78 -11.40 9.92
C THR A 371 6.39 -10.92 11.23
N GLN A 372 5.90 -9.81 11.78
CA GLN A 372 6.39 -9.11 12.98
C GLN A 372 5.20 -8.60 13.84
N PRO A 373 4.30 -9.49 14.30
CA PRO A 373 3.02 -9.10 14.90
C PRO A 373 3.19 -8.28 16.18
N GLU A 374 4.16 -8.60 17.04
CA GLU A 374 4.38 -7.87 18.30
C GLU A 374 4.72 -6.40 18.05
N MET A 375 5.61 -6.12 17.09
CA MET A 375 5.97 -4.75 16.73
C MET A 375 4.79 -4.04 16.03
N ALA A 376 4.08 -4.73 15.14
CA ALA A 376 2.92 -4.18 14.47
C ALA A 376 1.82 -3.76 15.45
N ASP A 377 1.60 -4.55 16.50
CA ASP A 377 0.62 -4.29 17.54
C ASP A 377 1.00 -3.07 18.40
N GLN A 378 2.27 -2.95 18.79
CA GLN A 378 2.76 -1.78 19.52
C GLN A 378 2.52 -0.47 18.73
N LEU A 379 2.78 -0.50 17.41
CA LEU A 379 2.57 0.66 16.54
C LEU A 379 1.08 0.97 16.34
N LEU A 380 0.26 -0.07 16.19
CA LEU A 380 -1.18 0.07 16.06
C LEU A 380 -1.79 0.67 17.34
N ASP A 381 -1.39 0.20 18.52
CA ASP A 381 -1.91 0.73 19.79
C ASP A 381 -1.57 2.21 19.99
N ARG A 382 -0.33 2.61 19.64
CA ARG A 382 0.05 4.04 19.62
C ARG A 382 -0.85 4.84 18.68
N LYS A 383 -1.07 4.34 17.46
CA LYS A 383 -1.90 5.00 16.45
C LYS A 383 -3.35 5.15 16.92
N LEU A 384 -3.94 4.10 17.49
CA LEU A 384 -5.33 4.13 17.99
C LEU A 384 -5.50 5.12 19.13
N LYS A 385 -4.53 5.23 20.05
CA LYS A 385 -4.55 6.24 21.13
C LYS A 385 -4.59 7.65 20.57
N HIS A 386 -3.78 7.96 19.57
CA HIS A 386 -3.81 9.27 18.91
C HIS A 386 -5.12 9.52 18.16
N ILE A 387 -5.67 8.51 17.47
CA ILE A 387 -6.97 8.63 16.81
C ILE A 387 -8.08 8.91 17.85
N GLN A 388 -8.13 8.16 18.95
CA GLN A 388 -9.11 8.36 20.01
C GLN A 388 -9.02 9.75 20.63
N ALA A 389 -7.80 10.29 20.80
CA ALA A 389 -7.58 11.64 21.32
C ALA A 389 -8.15 12.75 20.41
N THR A 390 -8.35 12.49 19.12
CA THR A 390 -9.01 13.45 18.21
C THR A 390 -10.51 13.55 18.41
N GLN A 391 -11.12 12.55 19.09
CA GLN A 391 -12.57 12.39 19.23
C GLN A 391 -13.33 12.33 17.89
N ALA A 392 -12.64 12.08 16.78
CA ALA A 392 -13.27 11.93 15.48
C ALA A 392 -14.04 10.60 15.37
N GLU A 393 -15.22 10.66 14.74
CA GLU A 393 -16.06 9.49 14.46
C GLU A 393 -15.51 8.66 13.29
N VAL A 394 -14.75 9.32 12.41
CA VAL A 394 -14.21 8.76 11.19
C VAL A 394 -12.70 8.98 11.11
N VAL A 395 -11.96 7.94 10.75
CA VAL A 395 -10.58 8.07 10.26
C VAL A 395 -10.54 7.78 8.77
N ALA A 396 -10.00 8.73 8.00
CA ALA A 396 -9.76 8.58 6.58
C ALA A 396 -8.30 8.14 6.31
N THR A 397 -8.07 7.20 5.39
CA THR A 397 -6.70 6.82 4.95
C THR A 397 -6.66 6.23 3.53
N GLY A 398 -5.59 6.54 2.79
CA GLY A 398 -5.45 6.26 1.36
C GLY A 398 -4.79 4.93 0.98
N ASN A 399 -4.89 3.88 1.81
CA ASN A 399 -4.20 2.62 1.52
C ASN A 399 -4.92 1.40 2.12
N PRO A 400 -5.14 0.31 1.36
CA PRO A 400 -5.92 -0.85 1.83
C PRO A 400 -5.32 -1.54 3.05
N GLY A 401 -3.98 -1.62 3.14
CA GLY A 401 -3.31 -2.17 4.33
C GLY A 401 -3.57 -1.32 5.59
N CYS A 402 -3.57 0.01 5.43
CA CYS A 402 -3.90 0.92 6.53
C CYS A 402 -5.36 0.81 6.94
N LEU A 403 -6.29 0.74 5.97
CA LEU A 403 -7.72 0.52 6.22
C LEU A 403 -7.93 -0.75 7.06
N LEU A 404 -7.41 -1.89 6.59
CA LEU A 404 -7.59 -3.17 7.28
C LEU A 404 -6.97 -3.19 8.67
N GLN A 405 -5.76 -2.66 8.83
CA GLN A 405 -5.06 -2.63 10.11
C GLN A 405 -5.80 -1.77 11.14
N LEU A 406 -6.31 -0.61 10.74
CA LEU A 406 -7.08 0.26 11.63
C LEU A 406 -8.46 -0.34 11.95
N ILE A 407 -9.13 -1.00 10.99
CA ILE A 407 -10.39 -1.72 11.22
C ILE A 407 -10.18 -2.83 12.25
N ASN A 408 -9.12 -3.63 12.10
CA ASN A 408 -8.80 -4.69 13.04
C ASN A 408 -8.46 -4.13 14.42
N GLY A 409 -7.71 -3.03 14.47
CA GLY A 409 -7.40 -2.31 15.71
C GLY A 409 -8.65 -1.81 16.44
N ALA A 410 -9.53 -1.10 15.73
CA ALA A 410 -10.78 -0.57 16.29
C ALA A 410 -11.68 -1.69 16.82
N ARG A 411 -11.80 -2.80 16.08
CA ARG A 411 -12.52 -4.00 16.54
C ARG A 411 -11.89 -4.61 17.80
N ARG A 412 -10.55 -4.71 17.84
CA ARG A 412 -9.82 -5.26 18.99
C ARG A 412 -10.04 -4.44 20.26
N THR A 413 -10.10 -3.11 20.14
CA THR A 413 -10.27 -2.21 21.29
C THR A 413 -11.71 -1.82 21.58
N GLY A 414 -12.69 -2.33 20.80
CA GLY A 414 -14.09 -1.92 20.90
C GLY A 414 -14.34 -0.44 20.60
N LEU A 415 -13.43 0.21 19.86
CA LEU A 415 -13.54 1.63 19.53
C LEU A 415 -14.59 1.80 18.41
N PRO A 416 -15.67 2.57 18.62
CA PRO A 416 -16.69 2.81 17.61
C PRO A 416 -16.18 3.80 16.55
N LEU A 417 -15.25 3.34 15.71
CA LEU A 417 -14.55 4.14 14.72
C LEU A 417 -14.86 3.66 13.31
N ARG A 418 -15.33 4.56 12.46
CA ARG A 418 -15.50 4.29 11.03
C ARG A 418 -14.20 4.57 10.29
N VAL A 419 -13.62 3.55 9.66
CA VAL A 419 -12.37 3.65 8.88
C VAL A 419 -12.71 3.63 7.39
N VAL A 420 -12.35 4.67 6.63
CA VAL A 420 -12.73 4.80 5.21
C VAL A 420 -11.63 5.41 4.35
N HIS A 421 -11.75 5.26 3.04
CA HIS A 421 -10.90 5.95 2.08
C HIS A 421 -11.44 7.39 1.84
N PRO A 422 -10.58 8.42 1.67
CA PRO A 422 -11.05 9.78 1.40
C PRO A 422 -11.97 9.88 0.16
N VAL A 423 -11.66 9.13 -0.91
CA VAL A 423 -12.50 9.05 -2.12
C VAL A 423 -13.93 8.55 -1.85
N THR A 424 -14.12 7.69 -0.85
CA THR A 424 -15.45 7.17 -0.48
C THR A 424 -16.27 8.26 0.20
N LEU A 425 -15.66 9.09 1.05
CA LEU A 425 -16.34 10.26 1.63
C LEU A 425 -16.76 11.25 0.54
N LEU A 426 -15.90 11.47 -0.45
CA LEU A 426 -16.21 12.33 -1.59
C LEU A 426 -17.35 11.76 -2.45
N ALA A 427 -17.32 10.46 -2.75
CA ALA A 427 -18.40 9.77 -3.47
C ALA A 427 -19.73 9.84 -2.71
N GLU A 428 -19.71 9.65 -1.38
CA GLU A 428 -20.89 9.79 -0.53
C GLU A 428 -21.47 11.21 -0.59
N ALA A 429 -20.63 12.23 -0.51
CA ALA A 429 -21.05 13.63 -0.61
C ALA A 429 -21.71 13.92 -1.98
N TYR A 430 -21.12 13.42 -3.06
CA TYR A 430 -21.69 13.53 -4.41
C TYR A 430 -23.04 12.83 -4.58
N ARG A 431 -23.25 11.67 -3.95
CA ARG A 431 -24.53 10.96 -4.00
C ARG A 431 -25.63 11.70 -3.23
N ARG A 432 -25.30 12.31 -2.08
CA ARG A 432 -26.24 13.14 -1.31
C ARG A 432 -26.70 14.36 -2.11
N GLY A 433 -25.75 15.05 -2.74
CA GLY A 433 -26.04 16.24 -3.54
C GLY A 433 -26.87 15.98 -4.79
N GLY A 434 -26.72 14.81 -5.41
CA GLY A 434 -27.46 14.42 -6.62
C GLY A 434 -28.87 13.89 -6.37
N ALA A 435 -29.26 13.64 -5.13
CA ALA A 435 -30.60 13.12 -4.78
C ALA A 435 -31.73 14.15 -4.92
N SER A 436 -31.43 15.41 -5.27
CA SER A 436 -32.39 16.51 -5.38
C SER A 436 -32.91 16.81 -6.79
N THR A 437 -32.52 16.03 -7.80
CA THR A 437 -33.05 16.14 -9.17
C THR A 437 -33.66 14.81 -9.60
N LYS A 438 -34.88 14.56 -9.13
CA LYS A 438 -35.84 13.68 -9.77
C LYS A 438 -37.20 14.35 -9.76
#